data_AF-A0A2K8YTH1-F1
#
_entry.id   AF-A0A2K8YTH1-F1
#
_cell.length_a   1.000
_cell.length_b   1.000
_cell.length_c   1.000
_cell.angle_alpha   90.00
_cell.angle_beta   90.00
_cell.angle_gamma   90.00
#
_symmetry.space_group_name_H-M   'P 1'
#
loop_
_entity.id
_entity.type
_entity.pdbx_description
1 polymer ?
#
loop_
_entity_poly.entity_id
_entity_poly.type
_entity_poly.pdbx_seq_one_letter_code
_entity_poly.pdbx_strand_id
1 'polypeptide(L)'
;MSLATRPSWLTPTDFWIARAQKEAPNFTLPEGKQHFAVRKRTDITSDSIVGKASVNAVMDTAASNEKQINWIHSSIWGNSGKSPATSGQAISQLTQQDCENVAMTLPLCYAEANEIYEGNPWGSSDHHLIQFRWFYNKRRAMYAAANNGAGLPYRNYGTYGAWDVYNGDPWQYQTGDGSNKAPNDPFFKAKIASVSAARASCDYFTTREPEGVGAIIKHYADQINYASRYYNKAFAAEVMALGMGATPGIPPAKLIFVMWPHIEGLNGNDGFQHNGYYVDRRIGNVGTVRTFNKHPQIDYDYLVGNVFCIGFCRTIGYLPFDERTHYGVDPMSMRSGDSNSTWMPFVNGTPAPETADGYPDEPMRWHDAGPEAAYYYSLCTRTAGEPWRYCRYQEEGSGWVDPKTDGTTILEHASANDGAYSVNGRRGRADAMYRVKGSALDVWVFDPSRPKNSKKTITLEPLPGKQIQLSAQGSKLYLYNETI
;
A
#
# COMPACT_ATOMS: atom_id res chain seq x y z
N MET A 1 23.22 19.68 -7.19
CA MET A 1 22.71 18.31 -7.04
C MET A 1 22.28 18.08 -5.61
N SER A 2 20.98 17.91 -5.37
CA SER A 2 20.47 17.66 -4.01
C SER A 2 19.77 16.31 -3.98
N LEU A 3 20.46 15.32 -3.40
CA LEU A 3 19.85 14.07 -2.95
C LEU A 3 18.91 14.39 -1.79
N ALA A 4 17.65 13.97 -1.89
CA ALA A 4 16.70 14.07 -0.80
C ALA A 4 17.16 13.20 0.39
N THR A 5 17.18 13.79 1.58
CA THR A 5 17.56 13.11 2.82
C THR A 5 16.33 12.85 3.67
N ARG A 6 16.38 11.80 4.50
CA ARG A 6 15.31 11.51 5.48
C ARG A 6 15.05 12.76 6.33
N PRO A 7 13.79 13.14 6.56
CA PRO A 7 13.48 14.32 7.33
C PRO A 7 13.90 14.17 8.80
N SER A 8 14.26 15.29 9.43
CA SER A 8 14.76 15.33 10.81
C SER A 8 13.74 14.85 11.84
N TRP A 9 12.44 15.04 11.59
CA TRP A 9 11.36 14.59 12.48
C TRP A 9 11.14 13.06 12.48
N LEU A 10 11.86 12.31 11.64
CA LEU A 10 11.94 10.83 11.72
C LEU A 10 13.25 10.33 12.33
N THR A 11 14.09 11.24 12.83
CA THR A 11 15.42 10.94 13.37
C THR A 11 15.53 11.46 14.82
N PRO A 12 16.12 10.71 15.78
CA PRO A 12 16.55 9.31 15.73
C PRO A 12 15.39 8.31 15.91
N THR A 13 15.63 7.09 15.45
CA THR A 13 14.63 6.08 15.09
C THR A 13 14.16 5.25 16.27
N ASP A 14 13.25 5.79 17.07
CA ASP A 14 12.34 4.93 17.84
C ASP A 14 11.53 4.11 16.84
N PHE A 15 11.52 2.80 17.01
CA PHE A 15 10.82 1.88 16.13
C PHE A 15 9.48 1.41 16.70
N TRP A 16 9.16 1.79 17.95
CA TRP A 16 7.97 1.34 18.63
C TRP A 16 6.74 2.21 18.38
N ILE A 17 6.92 3.51 18.15
CA ILE A 17 5.80 4.45 17.95
C ILE A 17 5.87 5.07 16.55
N ALA A 18 4.70 5.27 15.93
CA ALA A 18 4.52 6.11 14.76
C ALA A 18 4.76 7.59 15.09
N ARG A 19 5.96 8.11 14.79
CA ARG A 19 6.35 9.49 15.16
C ARG A 19 5.67 10.54 14.29
N ALA A 20 5.55 10.25 13.00
CA ALA A 20 5.07 11.21 12.01
C ALA A 20 3.68 11.76 12.33
N GLN A 21 2.81 10.94 12.92
CA GLN A 21 1.44 11.32 13.31
C GLN A 21 1.40 12.46 14.33
N LYS A 22 2.49 12.69 15.07
CA LYS A 22 2.63 13.80 16.02
C LYS A 22 3.64 14.85 15.56
N GLU A 23 4.77 14.41 15.03
CA GLU A 23 5.95 15.25 14.83
C GLU A 23 6.09 15.81 13.42
N ALA A 24 5.44 15.21 12.42
CA ALA A 24 5.56 15.69 11.06
C ALA A 24 4.94 17.11 10.91
N PRO A 25 5.53 17.96 10.06
CA PRO A 25 4.95 19.23 9.69
C PRO A 25 3.74 19.03 8.79
N ASN A 26 2.94 20.08 8.66
CA ASN A 26 1.84 20.10 7.70
C ASN A 26 2.37 20.47 6.31
N PHE A 27 2.01 19.70 5.30
CA PHE A 27 2.25 20.00 3.89
C PHE A 27 1.25 19.24 3.02
N THR A 28 1.10 19.64 1.76
CA THR A 28 0.26 18.96 0.78
C THR A 28 1.13 18.28 -0.27
N LEU A 29 0.62 17.21 -0.87
CA LEU A 29 1.25 16.62 -2.05
C LEU A 29 0.76 17.33 -3.32
N PRO A 30 1.62 17.46 -4.34
CA PRO A 30 1.19 17.93 -5.66
C PRO A 30 0.18 16.94 -6.29
N GLU A 31 -0.48 17.35 -7.37
CA GLU A 31 -1.30 16.46 -8.23
C GLU A 31 -2.47 15.78 -7.52
N GLY A 32 -2.94 16.35 -6.41
CA GLY A 32 -4.08 15.83 -5.66
C GLY A 32 -3.87 14.43 -5.10
N LYS A 33 -2.61 14.04 -4.80
CA LYS A 33 -2.33 12.73 -4.21
C LYS A 33 -3.08 12.53 -2.91
N GLN A 34 -3.46 11.28 -2.68
CA GLN A 34 -4.19 10.83 -1.50
C GLN A 34 -3.23 10.11 -0.56
N HIS A 35 -3.17 10.54 0.69
CA HIS A 35 -2.41 9.87 1.74
C HIS A 35 -3.32 9.66 2.94
N PHE A 36 -3.47 8.41 3.35
CA PHE A 36 -4.28 8.02 4.50
C PHE A 36 -3.39 7.53 5.64
N ALA A 37 -3.89 7.62 6.86
CA ALA A 37 -3.22 7.08 8.04
C ALA A 37 -4.20 6.25 8.89
N VAL A 38 -3.68 5.34 9.72
CA VAL A 38 -4.44 4.74 10.83
C VAL A 38 -3.94 5.38 12.11
N ARG A 39 -4.83 5.95 12.94
CA ARG A 39 -4.38 6.45 14.25
C ARG A 39 -3.92 5.25 15.06
N LYS A 40 -2.71 5.29 15.61
CA LYS A 40 -2.19 4.22 16.50
C LYS A 40 -1.89 4.69 17.91
N ARG A 41 -2.11 5.98 18.18
CA ARG A 41 -1.64 6.64 19.39
C ARG A 41 -2.79 7.30 20.13
N THR A 42 -2.85 7.12 21.45
CA THR A 42 -3.87 7.74 22.30
C THR A 42 -3.51 9.17 22.73
N ASP A 43 -2.24 9.56 22.65
CA ASP A 43 -1.76 10.91 23.03
C ASP A 43 -1.99 12.00 21.98
N ILE A 44 -2.67 11.67 20.88
CA ILE A 44 -3.05 12.59 19.78
C ILE A 44 -4.50 12.33 19.36
N THR A 45 -5.15 13.33 18.76
CA THR A 45 -6.50 13.19 18.18
C THR A 45 -6.43 12.90 16.69
N SER A 46 -7.44 12.23 16.13
CA SER A 46 -7.53 11.93 14.69
C SER A 46 -7.50 13.21 13.85
N ASP A 47 -8.18 14.27 14.32
CA ASP A 47 -8.16 15.60 13.69
C ASP A 47 -6.76 16.23 13.64
N SER A 48 -5.91 15.96 14.64
CA SER A 48 -4.53 16.50 14.68
C SER A 48 -3.56 15.81 13.73
N ILE A 49 -3.92 14.60 13.25
CA ILE A 49 -3.13 13.84 12.27
C ILE A 49 -3.39 14.38 10.85
N VAL A 50 -4.62 14.79 10.56
CA VAL A 50 -4.98 15.31 9.23
C VAL A 50 -4.19 16.58 8.92
N GLY A 51 -3.56 16.61 7.75
CA GLY A 51 -2.64 17.65 7.30
C GLY A 51 -1.17 17.34 7.61
N LYS A 52 -0.86 16.56 8.66
CA LYS A 52 0.51 16.16 8.97
C LYS A 52 1.02 15.19 7.91
N ALA A 53 2.20 15.48 7.39
CA ALA A 53 2.77 14.73 6.28
C ALA A 53 1.77 14.46 5.14
N SER A 54 0.91 15.44 4.82
CA SER A 54 -0.13 15.38 3.79
C SER A 54 -1.29 14.41 4.01
N VAL A 55 -1.46 13.85 5.21
CA VAL A 55 -2.59 12.94 5.48
C VAL A 55 -3.93 13.66 5.22
N ASN A 56 -4.72 13.11 4.30
CA ASN A 56 -6.03 13.65 3.91
C ASN A 56 -7.14 13.16 4.83
N ALA A 57 -7.07 11.91 5.26
CA ALA A 57 -8.05 11.30 6.14
C ALA A 57 -7.44 10.16 6.97
N VAL A 58 -8.09 9.84 8.08
CA VAL A 58 -7.62 8.89 9.09
C VAL A 58 -8.63 7.78 9.27
N MET A 59 -8.13 6.57 9.47
CA MET A 59 -8.92 5.42 9.86
C MET A 59 -9.12 5.43 11.37
N ASP A 60 -10.17 6.11 11.79
CA ASP A 60 -10.60 6.18 13.20
C ASP A 60 -12.08 6.57 13.21
N THR A 61 -12.89 5.86 13.98
CA THR A 61 -14.32 6.16 14.12
C THR A 61 -14.59 7.43 14.92
N ALA A 62 -13.57 7.95 15.63
CA ALA A 62 -13.63 9.24 16.31
C ALA A 62 -13.35 10.44 15.38
N ALA A 63 -12.89 10.22 14.15
CA ALA A 63 -12.69 11.29 13.18
C ALA A 63 -14.03 11.83 12.67
N SER A 64 -14.09 13.12 12.34
CA SER A 64 -15.23 13.66 11.60
C SER A 64 -15.35 13.01 10.22
N ASN A 65 -16.58 12.83 9.73
CA ASN A 65 -16.86 12.15 8.45
C ASN A 65 -16.02 12.69 7.27
N GLU A 66 -15.80 14.00 7.21
CA GLU A 66 -15.01 14.69 6.17
C GLU A 66 -13.52 14.40 6.21
N LYS A 67 -13.05 13.76 7.28
CA LYS A 67 -11.65 13.41 7.55
C LYS A 67 -11.47 11.93 7.85
N GLN A 68 -12.53 11.14 7.70
CA GLN A 68 -12.54 9.73 8.00
C GLN A 68 -12.40 8.92 6.71
N ILE A 69 -11.58 7.86 6.77
CA ILE A 69 -11.65 6.77 5.80
C ILE A 69 -12.31 5.56 6.46
N ASN A 70 -13.33 5.02 5.79
CA ASN A 70 -14.02 3.83 6.27
C ASN A 70 -13.57 2.58 5.53
N TRP A 71 -12.97 1.67 6.28
CA TRP A 71 -12.75 0.29 5.86
C TRP A 71 -14.05 -0.52 6.06
N ILE A 72 -14.64 -1.01 4.98
CA ILE A 72 -15.90 -1.78 4.96
C ILE A 72 -15.59 -3.25 4.69
N HIS A 73 -15.86 -4.11 5.66
CA HIS A 73 -15.58 -5.55 5.57
C HIS A 73 -16.80 -6.33 5.06
N SER A 74 -16.59 -7.51 4.48
CA SER A 74 -17.66 -8.45 4.08
C SER A 74 -18.68 -8.75 5.18
N SER A 75 -18.24 -8.72 6.45
CA SER A 75 -19.09 -8.96 7.62
C SER A 75 -20.20 -7.93 7.82
N ILE A 76 -20.16 -6.79 7.12
CA ILE A 76 -21.24 -5.80 7.18
C ILE A 76 -22.60 -6.39 6.82
N TRP A 77 -22.60 -7.35 5.89
CA TRP A 77 -23.76 -8.13 5.48
C TRP A 77 -24.25 -9.08 6.57
N GLY A 78 -23.42 -9.45 7.54
CA GLY A 78 -23.83 -10.25 8.70
C GLY A 78 -24.41 -9.42 9.85
N ASN A 79 -23.98 -8.16 9.98
CA ASN A 79 -24.13 -7.39 11.21
C ASN A 79 -25.12 -6.21 11.16
N SER A 80 -25.63 -5.82 9.97
CA SER A 80 -26.44 -4.59 9.87
C SER A 80 -27.44 -4.58 8.70
N GLY A 81 -28.53 -3.82 8.85
CA GLY A 81 -29.46 -3.43 7.77
C GLY A 81 -30.42 -4.51 7.24
N LYS A 82 -30.31 -5.75 7.69
CA LYS A 82 -31.19 -6.86 7.30
C LYS A 82 -32.49 -6.85 8.11
N SER A 83 -33.58 -7.25 7.48
CA SER A 83 -34.78 -7.62 8.23
C SER A 83 -34.48 -8.87 9.08
N PRO A 84 -35.19 -9.09 10.21
CA PRO A 84 -35.07 -10.33 10.98
C PRO A 84 -35.32 -11.61 10.15
N ALA A 85 -36.05 -11.52 9.03
CA ALA A 85 -36.31 -12.66 8.13
C ALA A 85 -35.12 -13.01 7.22
N THR A 86 -34.16 -12.09 7.04
CA THR A 86 -33.00 -12.25 6.15
C THR A 86 -31.67 -12.30 6.93
N SER A 87 -31.70 -12.16 8.26
CA SER A 87 -30.54 -12.31 9.14
C SER A 87 -30.02 -13.75 9.08
N GLY A 88 -28.79 -13.95 8.59
CA GLY A 88 -28.19 -15.27 8.40
C GLY A 88 -28.31 -15.85 6.98
N GLN A 89 -28.87 -15.11 6.01
CA GLN A 89 -28.83 -15.50 4.61
C GLN A 89 -27.50 -15.16 3.94
N ALA A 90 -27.07 -16.02 3.00
CA ALA A 90 -25.93 -15.75 2.12
C ALA A 90 -26.20 -14.51 1.26
N ILE A 91 -25.16 -13.79 0.86
CA ILE A 91 -25.32 -12.54 0.10
C ILE A 91 -26.13 -12.72 -1.20
N SER A 92 -25.99 -13.85 -1.88
CA SER A 92 -26.73 -14.17 -3.12
C SER A 92 -28.24 -14.26 -2.93
N GLN A 93 -28.72 -14.38 -1.69
CA GLN A 93 -30.15 -14.47 -1.34
C GLN A 93 -30.75 -13.12 -0.94
N LEU A 94 -29.93 -12.08 -0.78
CA LEU A 94 -30.42 -10.76 -0.39
C LEU A 94 -31.18 -10.08 -1.52
N THR A 95 -32.24 -9.36 -1.16
CA THR A 95 -32.99 -8.52 -2.09
C THR A 95 -32.30 -7.18 -2.31
N GLN A 96 -32.72 -6.44 -3.34
CA GLN A 96 -32.23 -5.08 -3.56
C GLN A 96 -32.46 -4.19 -2.32
N GLN A 97 -33.64 -4.28 -1.69
CA GLN A 97 -33.95 -3.47 -0.52
C GLN A 97 -33.04 -3.82 0.68
N ASP A 98 -32.71 -5.09 0.89
CA ASP A 98 -31.74 -5.48 1.92
C ASP A 98 -30.39 -4.81 1.65
N CYS A 99 -29.90 -4.89 0.41
CA CYS A 99 -28.63 -4.27 0.00
C CYS A 99 -28.60 -2.76 0.19
N GLU A 100 -29.70 -2.08 -0.17
CA GLU A 100 -29.84 -0.65 0.04
C GLU A 100 -29.90 -0.27 1.52
N ASN A 101 -30.58 -1.08 2.35
CA ASN A 101 -30.66 -0.84 3.79
C ASN A 101 -29.29 -0.96 4.46
N VAL A 102 -28.50 -1.98 4.11
CA VAL A 102 -27.11 -2.11 4.58
C VAL A 102 -26.27 -0.92 4.10
N ALA A 103 -26.41 -0.48 2.86
CA ALA A 103 -25.71 0.71 2.39
C ALA A 103 -26.03 1.97 3.20
N MET A 104 -27.24 2.07 3.76
CA MET A 104 -27.68 3.22 4.58
C MET A 104 -27.22 3.17 6.04
N THR A 105 -26.74 2.01 6.55
CA THR A 105 -26.25 1.93 7.95
C THR A 105 -24.87 2.56 8.13
N LEU A 106 -24.14 2.76 7.05
CA LEU A 106 -22.80 3.35 7.07
C LEU A 106 -22.84 4.88 6.88
N PRO A 107 -22.11 5.66 7.69
CA PRO A 107 -21.95 7.08 7.42
C PRO A 107 -21.20 7.31 6.09
N LEU A 108 -21.51 8.42 5.41
CA LEU A 108 -20.73 8.89 4.27
C LEU A 108 -19.47 9.57 4.80
N CYS A 109 -18.30 9.19 4.29
CA CYS A 109 -17.02 9.73 4.73
C CYS A 109 -16.17 10.22 3.56
N TYR A 110 -15.02 10.83 3.84
CA TYR A 110 -14.08 11.37 2.85
C TYR A 110 -13.71 10.36 1.76
N ALA A 111 -13.48 9.12 2.17
CA ALA A 111 -13.25 7.98 1.30
C ALA A 111 -13.72 6.67 1.97
N GLU A 112 -13.95 5.67 1.13
CA GLU A 112 -14.25 4.30 1.53
C GLU A 112 -13.19 3.38 0.94
N ALA A 113 -12.73 2.40 1.71
CA ALA A 113 -12.02 1.24 1.23
C ALA A 113 -12.85 0.01 1.60
N ASN A 114 -12.97 -1.00 0.74
CA ASN A 114 -13.78 -2.17 1.08
C ASN A 114 -13.24 -3.50 0.60
N GLU A 115 -13.57 -4.54 1.38
CA GLU A 115 -13.20 -5.95 1.21
C GLU A 115 -14.43 -6.82 1.03
N ILE A 116 -15.49 -6.28 0.44
CA ILE A 116 -16.81 -6.92 0.41
C ILE A 116 -16.80 -8.31 -0.31
N TYR A 117 -15.70 -8.67 -0.98
CA TYR A 117 -15.47 -9.96 -1.67
C TYR A 117 -14.56 -10.94 -0.91
N GLU A 118 -13.99 -10.54 0.23
CA GLU A 118 -13.01 -11.37 0.93
C GLU A 118 -13.71 -12.40 1.82
N GLY A 119 -13.61 -13.68 1.41
CA GLY A 119 -13.43 -14.92 2.19
C GLY A 119 -14.33 -15.27 3.39
N ASN A 120 -15.21 -14.40 3.84
CA ASN A 120 -16.09 -14.62 4.99
C ASN A 120 -17.34 -15.42 4.54
N PRO A 121 -17.96 -16.29 5.38
CA PRO A 121 -19.24 -16.95 5.06
C PRO A 121 -20.38 -16.00 4.62
N TRP A 122 -20.25 -14.71 4.87
CA TRP A 122 -21.20 -13.67 4.47
C TRP A 122 -20.77 -12.85 3.23
N GLY A 123 -19.56 -13.09 2.72
CA GLY A 123 -19.06 -12.59 1.44
C GLY A 123 -19.21 -13.64 0.34
N SER A 124 -19.01 -13.23 -0.92
CA SER A 124 -18.99 -14.13 -2.07
C SER A 124 -17.73 -13.87 -2.88
N SER A 125 -17.05 -14.95 -3.29
CA SER A 125 -15.97 -14.86 -4.29
C SER A 125 -16.49 -14.57 -5.69
N ASP A 126 -17.79 -14.76 -5.94
CA ASP A 126 -18.44 -14.35 -7.18
C ASP A 126 -18.72 -12.85 -7.16
N HIS A 127 -17.81 -12.07 -7.73
CA HIS A 127 -17.95 -10.63 -7.88
C HIS A 127 -19.03 -10.22 -8.91
N HIS A 128 -19.63 -11.13 -9.65
CA HIS A 128 -20.71 -10.81 -10.61
C HIS A 128 -22.09 -10.69 -9.94
N LEU A 129 -22.21 -10.98 -8.64
CA LEU A 129 -23.47 -10.87 -7.92
C LEU A 129 -24.05 -9.44 -7.99
N ILE A 130 -25.32 -9.35 -8.38
CA ILE A 130 -26.04 -8.09 -8.52
C ILE A 130 -26.22 -7.34 -7.18
N GLN A 131 -26.15 -8.05 -6.06
CA GLN A 131 -26.23 -7.49 -4.71
C GLN A 131 -25.14 -6.45 -4.43
N PHE A 132 -23.93 -6.68 -4.93
CA PHE A 132 -22.85 -5.70 -4.85
C PHE A 132 -23.20 -4.44 -5.63
N ARG A 133 -23.75 -4.60 -6.83
CA ARG A 133 -24.22 -3.49 -7.66
C ARG A 133 -25.29 -2.66 -6.97
N TRP A 134 -26.26 -3.31 -6.32
CA TRP A 134 -27.29 -2.62 -5.54
C TRP A 134 -26.70 -1.79 -4.41
N PHE A 135 -25.75 -2.35 -3.65
CA PHE A 135 -25.04 -1.64 -2.59
C PHE A 135 -24.30 -0.40 -3.12
N TYR A 136 -23.44 -0.54 -4.14
CA TYR A 136 -22.65 0.59 -4.64
C TYR A 136 -23.48 1.65 -5.34
N ASN A 137 -24.53 1.26 -6.07
CA ASN A 137 -25.46 2.22 -6.66
C ASN A 137 -26.14 3.06 -5.58
N LYS A 138 -26.53 2.44 -4.46
CA LYS A 138 -27.12 3.16 -3.33
C LYS A 138 -26.12 4.10 -2.68
N ARG A 139 -24.90 3.64 -2.37
CA ARG A 139 -23.83 4.50 -1.83
C ARG A 139 -23.58 5.69 -2.75
N ARG A 140 -23.39 5.45 -4.05
CA ARG A 140 -23.18 6.50 -5.05
C ARG A 140 -24.33 7.53 -5.07
N ALA A 141 -25.57 7.07 -5.02
CA ALA A 141 -26.74 7.96 -4.94
C ALA A 141 -26.76 8.78 -3.63
N MET A 142 -26.42 8.17 -2.50
CA MET A 142 -26.29 8.87 -1.21
C MET A 142 -25.20 9.95 -1.27
N TYR A 143 -24.04 9.65 -1.85
CA TYR A 143 -22.97 10.65 -2.07
C TYR A 143 -23.41 11.76 -3.02
N ALA A 144 -24.13 11.45 -4.11
CA ALA A 144 -24.65 12.47 -5.02
C ALA A 144 -25.66 13.40 -4.31
N ALA A 145 -26.54 12.84 -3.48
CA ALA A 145 -27.51 13.61 -2.68
C ALA A 145 -26.81 14.47 -1.61
N ALA A 146 -25.83 13.91 -0.90
CA ALA A 146 -25.06 14.62 0.11
C ALA A 146 -24.14 15.70 -0.48
N ASN A 147 -23.64 15.54 -1.70
CA ASN A 147 -22.85 16.57 -2.39
C ASN A 147 -23.62 17.88 -2.59
N ASN A 148 -24.95 17.84 -2.61
CA ASN A 148 -25.79 19.03 -2.65
C ASN A 148 -25.91 19.77 -1.30
N GLY A 149 -25.20 19.33 -0.25
CA GLY A 149 -25.16 19.99 1.06
C GLY A 149 -23.85 19.89 1.86
N ALA A 150 -23.00 18.87 1.61
CA ALA A 150 -21.74 18.60 2.32
C ALA A 150 -20.50 18.45 1.41
N GLY A 151 -20.67 18.40 0.08
CA GLY A 151 -19.56 18.45 -0.90
C GLY A 151 -18.56 17.27 -0.90
N LEU A 152 -18.88 16.12 -0.31
CA LEU A 152 -18.01 14.92 -0.34
C LEU A 152 -18.16 14.12 -1.65
N PRO A 153 -17.16 14.06 -2.54
CA PRO A 153 -17.27 13.27 -3.76
C PRO A 153 -17.23 11.76 -3.45
N TYR A 154 -17.89 10.96 -4.29
CA TYR A 154 -17.87 9.51 -4.15
C TYR A 154 -16.47 8.93 -4.47
N ARG A 155 -15.68 8.73 -3.41
CA ARG A 155 -14.37 8.07 -3.44
C ARG A 155 -14.45 6.72 -2.74
N ASN A 156 -14.64 5.67 -3.53
CA ASN A 156 -14.65 4.30 -3.04
C ASN A 156 -13.52 3.53 -3.72
N TYR A 157 -12.65 2.92 -2.93
CA TYR A 157 -11.57 2.04 -3.36
C TYR A 157 -11.97 0.62 -2.97
N GLY A 158 -12.59 -0.12 -3.88
CA GLY A 158 -13.51 -1.20 -3.49
C GLY A 158 -13.24 -2.54 -4.12
N THR A 159 -11.98 -2.95 -4.14
CA THR A 159 -11.55 -4.19 -4.82
C THR A 159 -10.49 -4.92 -4.00
N TYR A 160 -10.47 -4.71 -2.68
CA TYR A 160 -9.49 -5.36 -1.83
C TYR A 160 -9.75 -6.86 -1.79
N GLY A 161 -8.76 -7.65 -2.20
CA GLY A 161 -8.88 -9.12 -2.28
C GLY A 161 -9.87 -9.60 -3.35
N ALA A 162 -10.37 -8.71 -4.20
CA ALA A 162 -11.33 -9.03 -5.23
C ALA A 162 -10.62 -9.67 -6.43
N TRP A 163 -11.11 -10.84 -6.85
CA TRP A 163 -10.64 -11.55 -8.04
C TRP A 163 -10.92 -10.77 -9.34
N ASP A 164 -11.72 -9.70 -9.27
CA ASP A 164 -12.07 -8.85 -10.40
C ASP A 164 -10.97 -7.85 -10.79
N VAL A 165 -10.04 -7.48 -9.90
CA VAL A 165 -8.96 -6.53 -10.21
C VAL A 165 -7.66 -7.25 -10.54
N TYR A 166 -7.00 -6.79 -11.60
CA TYR A 166 -5.64 -7.21 -11.90
C TYR A 166 -4.68 -6.73 -10.81
N ASN A 167 -4.37 -7.63 -9.87
CA ASN A 167 -3.40 -7.45 -8.80
C ASN A 167 -2.04 -8.11 -9.11
N GLY A 168 -1.83 -8.53 -10.35
CA GLY A 168 -0.70 -9.34 -10.79
C GLY A 168 -1.03 -10.83 -10.74
N ASP A 169 -1.32 -11.40 -11.92
CA ASP A 169 -1.56 -12.84 -12.11
C ASP A 169 -0.25 -13.66 -12.05
N PRO A 170 -0.25 -14.80 -11.35
CA PRO A 170 -0.78 -14.97 -10.02
C PRO A 170 0.32 -14.77 -9.00
N TRP A 171 -0.03 -15.07 -7.75
CA TRP A 171 0.82 -14.88 -6.61
C TRP A 171 2.08 -15.73 -6.70
N GLN A 172 2.07 -16.88 -7.37
CA GLN A 172 3.29 -17.57 -7.79
C GLN A 172 3.02 -18.20 -9.15
N TYR A 173 3.43 -17.51 -10.21
CA TYR A 173 3.67 -18.03 -11.56
C TYR A 173 2.56 -18.70 -12.41
N GLN A 174 1.49 -19.27 -11.87
CA GLN A 174 0.43 -19.92 -12.66
C GLN A 174 -0.35 -18.93 -13.57
N THR A 175 -0.02 -18.87 -14.86
CA THR A 175 -0.98 -18.32 -15.82
C THR A 175 -2.26 -19.16 -15.80
N GLY A 176 -3.37 -18.69 -16.40
CA GLY A 176 -4.65 -19.42 -16.36
C GLY A 176 -4.60 -20.86 -16.89
N ASP A 177 -3.51 -21.25 -17.55
CA ASP A 177 -3.18 -22.60 -18.02
C ASP A 177 -2.36 -23.45 -17.01
N GLY A 178 -2.08 -22.92 -15.81
CA GLY A 178 -1.27 -23.57 -14.76
C GLY A 178 0.24 -23.52 -14.98
N SER A 179 0.73 -22.92 -16.07
CA SER A 179 2.17 -22.86 -16.38
C SER A 179 2.89 -21.68 -15.73
N ASN A 180 4.18 -21.84 -15.46
CA ASN A 180 5.03 -20.79 -14.89
C ASN A 180 5.71 -19.98 -15.99
N LYS A 181 5.22 -18.75 -16.26
CA LYS A 181 5.79 -17.88 -17.30
C LYS A 181 6.73 -16.82 -16.72
N ALA A 182 7.80 -16.50 -17.44
CA ALA A 182 8.73 -15.43 -17.06
C ALA A 182 8.05 -14.05 -17.18
N PRO A 183 8.47 -13.03 -16.40
CA PRO A 183 7.83 -11.70 -16.44
C PRO A 183 7.78 -11.06 -17.85
N ASN A 184 8.78 -11.27 -18.69
CA ASN A 184 8.85 -10.74 -20.05
C ASN A 184 8.24 -11.65 -21.13
N ASP A 185 7.49 -12.69 -20.72
CA ASP A 185 6.73 -13.55 -21.62
C ASP A 185 5.65 -12.75 -22.39
N PRO A 186 5.36 -13.11 -23.66
CA PRO A 186 4.29 -12.48 -24.44
C PRO A 186 2.93 -12.40 -23.73
N PHE A 187 2.62 -13.35 -22.84
CA PHE A 187 1.40 -13.34 -22.03
C PHE A 187 1.27 -12.06 -21.20
N PHE A 188 2.33 -11.65 -20.51
CA PHE A 188 2.30 -10.43 -19.69
C PHE A 188 2.39 -9.18 -20.56
N LYS A 189 3.24 -9.19 -21.60
CA LYS A 189 3.37 -8.06 -22.53
C LYS A 189 2.05 -7.72 -23.23
N ALA A 190 1.26 -8.72 -23.57
CA ALA A 190 -0.06 -8.53 -24.18
C ALA A 190 -1.00 -7.68 -23.31
N LYS A 191 -0.91 -7.77 -21.98
CA LYS A 191 -1.78 -7.03 -21.04
C LYS A 191 -1.55 -5.51 -21.08
N ILE A 192 -0.36 -5.04 -21.47
CA ILE A 192 -0.03 -3.61 -21.53
C ILE A 192 0.10 -3.09 -22.98
N ALA A 193 -0.14 -3.95 -23.98
CA ALA A 193 0.03 -3.60 -25.39
C ALA A 193 -0.98 -2.55 -25.89
N SER A 194 -2.14 -2.42 -25.26
CA SER A 194 -3.17 -1.42 -25.59
C SER A 194 -4.16 -1.24 -24.44
N VAL A 195 -4.94 -0.16 -24.48
CA VAL A 195 -6.06 0.06 -23.53
C VAL A 195 -7.04 -1.12 -23.55
N SER A 196 -7.43 -1.59 -24.74
CA SER A 196 -8.36 -2.74 -24.85
C SER A 196 -7.80 -4.02 -24.24
N ALA A 197 -6.49 -4.27 -24.41
CA ALA A 197 -5.85 -5.45 -23.84
C ALA A 197 -5.71 -5.36 -22.31
N ALA A 198 -5.41 -4.17 -21.78
CA ALA A 198 -5.42 -3.92 -20.34
C ALA A 198 -6.82 -4.10 -19.75
N ARG A 199 -7.86 -3.64 -20.44
CA ARG A 199 -9.25 -3.83 -20.01
C ARG A 199 -9.68 -5.30 -20.03
N ALA A 200 -9.17 -6.09 -20.98
CA ALA A 200 -9.45 -7.52 -21.08
C ALA A 200 -8.70 -8.37 -20.04
N SER A 201 -7.78 -7.79 -19.24
CA SER A 201 -6.98 -8.56 -18.31
C SER A 201 -7.69 -8.94 -17.02
N CYS A 202 -8.83 -8.32 -16.70
CA CYS A 202 -9.59 -8.56 -15.48
C CYS A 202 -11.04 -8.05 -15.60
N ASP A 203 -11.94 -8.58 -14.76
CA ASP A 203 -13.38 -8.30 -14.81
C ASP A 203 -13.77 -6.93 -14.24
N TYR A 204 -12.88 -6.26 -13.49
CA TYR A 204 -13.12 -4.97 -12.85
C TYR A 204 -13.76 -3.95 -13.79
N PHE A 205 -13.31 -3.90 -15.05
CA PHE A 205 -13.77 -2.94 -16.04
C PHE A 205 -15.21 -3.18 -16.52
N THR A 206 -15.75 -4.39 -16.32
CA THR A 206 -17.14 -4.72 -16.67
C THR A 206 -18.06 -4.74 -15.46
N THR A 207 -17.52 -5.00 -14.25
CA THR A 207 -18.31 -5.13 -13.02
C THR A 207 -18.27 -3.89 -12.14
N ARG A 208 -17.09 -3.32 -11.85
CA ARG A 208 -16.88 -2.29 -10.82
C ARG A 208 -16.74 -0.88 -11.35
N GLU A 209 -16.01 -0.71 -12.46
CA GLU A 209 -15.83 0.60 -13.08
C GLU A 209 -17.19 1.28 -13.39
N PRO A 210 -18.22 0.57 -13.93
CA PRO A 210 -19.55 1.17 -14.16
C PRO A 210 -20.28 1.60 -12.88
N GLU A 211 -19.94 1.00 -11.74
CA GLU A 211 -20.47 1.34 -10.41
C GLU A 211 -19.76 2.58 -9.82
N GLY A 212 -18.69 3.04 -10.47
CA GLY A 212 -17.86 4.14 -9.99
C GLY A 212 -16.94 3.73 -8.85
N VAL A 213 -16.72 2.43 -8.64
CA VAL A 213 -15.82 1.88 -7.63
C VAL A 213 -14.39 1.91 -8.18
N GLY A 214 -13.46 2.48 -7.44
CA GLY A 214 -12.03 2.50 -7.75
C GLY A 214 -11.34 1.18 -7.43
N ALA A 215 -10.12 1.01 -7.95
CA ALA A 215 -9.32 -0.19 -7.76
C ALA A 215 -8.19 0.02 -6.74
N ILE A 216 -7.85 -1.06 -6.05
CA ILE A 216 -6.71 -1.16 -5.14
C ILE A 216 -5.64 -2.05 -5.78
N ILE A 217 -4.41 -1.55 -5.83
CA ILE A 217 -3.21 -2.37 -6.01
C ILE A 217 -2.74 -2.78 -4.62
N LYS A 218 -2.99 -4.04 -4.27
CA LYS A 218 -2.72 -4.59 -2.95
C LYS A 218 -1.36 -5.29 -2.92
N HIS A 219 -0.50 -4.94 -1.98
CA HIS A 219 0.81 -5.58 -1.78
C HIS A 219 0.87 -6.38 -0.48
N TYR A 220 1.27 -7.64 -0.62
CA TYR A 220 1.72 -8.53 0.45
C TYR A 220 3.13 -9.01 0.14
N ALA A 221 4.01 -8.96 1.14
CA ALA A 221 5.19 -9.83 1.14
C ALA A 221 4.74 -11.24 1.55
N ASP A 222 4.95 -12.23 0.69
CA ASP A 222 4.57 -13.62 0.94
C ASP A 222 5.67 -14.43 1.63
N GLN A 223 6.93 -14.01 1.47
CA GLN A 223 8.11 -14.65 2.00
C GLN A 223 9.21 -13.61 2.29
N ILE A 224 10.25 -14.01 3.01
CA ILE A 224 11.43 -13.17 3.34
C ILE A 224 12.07 -12.55 2.08
N ASN A 225 11.95 -13.22 0.94
CA ASN A 225 12.45 -12.72 -0.33
C ASN A 225 11.36 -12.05 -1.19
N TYR A 226 10.83 -10.95 -0.67
CA TYR A 226 9.71 -10.17 -1.22
C TYR A 226 10.11 -9.19 -2.34
N ALA A 227 11.36 -9.17 -2.78
CA ALA A 227 11.85 -8.31 -3.86
C ALA A 227 10.99 -8.41 -5.13
N SER A 228 10.62 -9.65 -5.50
CA SER A 228 9.82 -9.97 -6.68
C SER A 228 8.45 -9.30 -6.70
N ARG A 229 7.87 -9.11 -5.50
CA ARG A 229 6.53 -8.54 -5.31
C ARG A 229 6.47 -7.10 -5.76
N TYR A 230 7.57 -6.35 -5.64
CA TYR A 230 7.62 -4.98 -6.13
C TYR A 230 7.27 -4.90 -7.62
N TYR A 231 7.96 -5.67 -8.47
CA TYR A 231 7.76 -5.57 -9.93
C TYR A 231 6.36 -5.99 -10.34
N ASN A 232 5.85 -7.05 -9.72
CA ASN A 232 4.48 -7.53 -9.98
C ASN A 232 3.44 -6.46 -9.65
N LYS A 233 3.59 -5.75 -8.53
CA LYS A 233 2.65 -4.68 -8.12
C LYS A 233 2.86 -3.38 -8.90
N ALA A 234 4.09 -3.04 -9.26
CA ALA A 234 4.37 -1.92 -10.17
C ALA A 234 3.73 -2.17 -11.55
N PHE A 235 3.87 -3.38 -12.10
CA PHE A 235 3.23 -3.77 -13.35
C PHE A 235 1.70 -3.77 -13.25
N ALA A 236 1.13 -4.30 -12.16
CA ALA A 236 -0.30 -4.28 -11.93
C ALA A 236 -0.85 -2.84 -11.90
N ALA A 237 -0.15 -1.92 -11.25
CA ALA A 237 -0.51 -0.49 -11.26
C ALA A 237 -0.49 0.09 -12.68
N GLU A 238 0.50 -0.25 -13.50
CA GLU A 238 0.61 0.26 -14.89
C GLU A 238 -0.49 -0.31 -15.80
N VAL A 239 -0.81 -1.61 -15.69
CA VAL A 239 -1.91 -2.23 -16.44
C VAL A 239 -3.25 -1.62 -16.04
N MET A 240 -3.54 -1.51 -14.74
CA MET A 240 -4.78 -0.91 -14.26
C MET A 240 -4.91 0.56 -14.67
N ALA A 241 -3.83 1.34 -14.57
CA ALA A 241 -3.82 2.73 -14.99
C ALA A 241 -4.10 2.87 -16.50
N LEU A 242 -3.48 2.03 -17.33
CA LEU A 242 -3.73 2.01 -18.78
C LEU A 242 -5.19 1.64 -19.10
N GLY A 243 -5.74 0.61 -18.45
CA GLY A 243 -7.12 0.18 -18.68
C GLY A 243 -8.18 1.20 -18.24
N MET A 244 -7.86 2.02 -17.22
CA MET A 244 -8.66 3.17 -16.79
C MET A 244 -8.51 4.40 -17.72
N GLY A 245 -7.76 4.28 -18.82
CA GLY A 245 -7.56 5.35 -19.79
C GLY A 245 -6.65 6.48 -19.31
N ALA A 246 -5.77 6.21 -18.34
CA ALA A 246 -4.85 7.21 -17.83
C ALA A 246 -3.77 7.58 -18.87
N THR A 247 -3.31 8.83 -18.85
CA THR A 247 -2.13 9.23 -19.61
C THR A 247 -0.91 8.49 -19.06
N PRO A 248 -0.06 7.85 -19.90
CA PRO A 248 1.13 7.15 -19.41
C PRO A 248 1.97 8.04 -18.48
N GLY A 249 2.25 7.55 -17.27
CA GLY A 249 3.01 8.28 -16.25
C GLY A 249 2.20 9.26 -15.40
N ILE A 250 0.90 9.44 -15.65
CA ILE A 250 -0.04 10.20 -14.81
C ILE A 250 -1.12 9.23 -14.31
N PRO A 251 -1.24 9.00 -13.00
CA PRO A 251 -2.16 7.99 -12.49
C PRO A 251 -3.63 8.46 -12.46
N PRO A 252 -4.59 7.54 -12.63
CA PRO A 252 -6.01 7.86 -12.57
C PRO A 252 -6.49 8.12 -11.13
N ALA A 253 -7.52 8.96 -10.97
CA ALA A 253 -8.01 9.40 -9.66
C ALA A 253 -8.60 8.29 -8.76
N LYS A 254 -8.91 7.12 -9.33
CA LYS A 254 -9.58 5.99 -8.65
C LYS A 254 -8.72 4.72 -8.59
N LEU A 255 -7.40 4.84 -8.70
CA LEU A 255 -6.46 3.74 -8.48
C LEU A 255 -5.56 4.08 -7.29
N ILE A 256 -5.57 3.26 -6.24
CA ILE A 256 -4.77 3.50 -5.02
C ILE A 256 -3.90 2.30 -4.67
N PHE A 257 -2.78 2.54 -3.99
CA PHE A 257 -1.92 1.49 -3.45
C PHE A 257 -2.25 1.19 -1.99
N VAL A 258 -2.40 -0.10 -1.66
CA VAL A 258 -2.54 -0.60 -0.30
C VAL A 258 -1.36 -1.51 0.02
N MET A 259 -0.75 -1.31 1.19
CA MET A 259 0.43 -2.08 1.60
C MET A 259 0.22 -2.73 2.96
N TRP A 260 0.36 -4.06 3.00
CA TRP A 260 0.62 -4.79 4.22
C TRP A 260 2.09 -4.67 4.59
N PRO A 261 2.44 -4.25 5.82
CA PRO A 261 3.82 -4.03 6.20
C PRO A 261 4.52 -5.28 6.75
N HIS A 262 3.86 -6.44 6.71
CA HIS A 262 4.40 -7.68 7.23
C HIS A 262 4.52 -8.77 6.16
N ILE A 263 5.19 -9.86 6.53
CA ILE A 263 5.30 -11.08 5.76
C ILE A 263 4.12 -11.98 6.12
N GLU A 264 3.28 -12.28 5.13
CA GLU A 264 1.98 -12.91 5.31
C GLU A 264 2.07 -14.44 5.41
N GLY A 265 3.10 -15.09 4.84
CA GLY A 265 3.24 -16.56 4.92
C GLY A 265 2.14 -17.31 4.16
N LEU A 266 1.85 -16.88 2.93
CA LEU A 266 0.65 -17.26 2.16
C LEU A 266 0.63 -18.69 1.59
N ASN A 267 1.69 -19.47 1.80
CA ASN A 267 1.76 -20.85 1.35
C ASN A 267 1.32 -21.79 2.47
N GLY A 268 0.60 -22.87 2.15
CA GLY A 268 0.14 -23.85 3.16
C GLY A 268 1.28 -24.52 3.94
N ASN A 269 2.49 -24.55 3.37
CA ASN A 269 3.71 -25.02 4.02
C ASN A 269 4.51 -23.88 4.72
N ASP A 270 4.18 -22.61 4.47
CA ASP A 270 4.86 -21.44 5.05
C ASP A 270 4.20 -20.94 6.35
N GLY A 271 3.18 -21.63 6.85
CA GLY A 271 2.63 -21.40 8.20
C GLY A 271 3.68 -21.51 9.32
N PHE A 272 4.90 -21.98 9.02
CA PHE A 272 6.06 -21.93 9.91
C PHE A 272 6.73 -20.55 10.02
N GLN A 273 6.46 -19.59 9.13
CA GLN A 273 7.13 -18.28 9.14
C GLN A 273 6.75 -17.41 10.35
N HIS A 274 5.56 -17.63 10.92
CA HIS A 274 5.11 -16.98 12.15
C HIS A 274 5.46 -17.79 13.41
N ASN A 275 5.61 -19.11 13.25
CA ASN A 275 5.91 -20.02 14.36
C ASN A 275 7.32 -19.77 14.90
N GLY A 276 7.40 -19.41 16.17
CA GLY A 276 8.68 -19.11 16.81
C GLY A 276 9.24 -17.73 16.51
N TYR A 277 8.50 -16.86 15.80
CA TYR A 277 8.80 -15.44 15.77
C TYR A 277 8.30 -14.79 17.06
N TYR A 278 9.22 -14.13 17.76
CA TYR A 278 8.94 -13.41 18.99
C TYR A 278 9.48 -12.01 18.91
N VAL A 279 8.75 -11.08 19.50
CA VAL A 279 9.20 -9.72 19.74
C VAL A 279 9.35 -9.54 21.24
N ASP A 280 10.57 -9.27 21.70
CA ASP A 280 10.85 -9.00 23.10
C ASP A 280 11.04 -7.49 23.32
N ARG A 281 10.22 -6.89 24.19
CA ARG A 281 10.38 -5.51 24.66
C ARG A 281 10.74 -5.50 26.13
N ARG A 282 11.92 -4.96 26.44
CA ARG A 282 12.33 -4.73 27.83
C ARG A 282 11.51 -3.58 28.43
N ILE A 283 10.98 -3.81 29.63
CA ILE A 283 10.27 -2.81 30.43
C ILE A 283 11.20 -2.39 31.58
N GLY A 284 11.91 -1.28 31.36
CA GLY A 284 12.92 -0.75 32.29
C GLY A 284 13.83 -1.83 32.86
N ASN A 285 13.88 -1.93 34.19
CA ASN A 285 14.65 -2.95 34.92
C ASN A 285 13.76 -3.99 35.62
N VAL A 286 12.47 -4.06 35.27
CA VAL A 286 11.50 -4.91 35.98
C VAL A 286 11.20 -6.21 35.25
N GLY A 287 11.34 -6.24 33.93
CA GLY A 287 11.16 -7.45 33.13
C GLY A 287 11.09 -7.19 31.63
N THR A 288 10.54 -8.17 30.92
CA THR A 288 10.36 -8.17 29.47
C THR A 288 8.93 -8.58 29.14
N VAL A 289 8.33 -7.95 28.13
CA VAL A 289 7.13 -8.49 27.47
C VAL A 289 7.57 -9.20 26.21
N ARG A 290 7.17 -10.47 26.08
CA ARG A 290 7.37 -11.28 24.89
C ARG A 290 6.04 -11.40 24.15
N THR A 291 5.99 -10.90 22.93
CA THR A 291 4.85 -11.03 22.03
C THR A 291 5.10 -12.16 21.04
N PHE A 292 4.14 -13.07 20.89
CA PHE A 292 4.23 -14.26 20.03
C PHE A 292 3.18 -14.24 18.90
N ASN A 293 3.35 -15.13 17.91
CA ASN A 293 2.43 -15.30 16.76
C ASN A 293 2.20 -14.01 15.95
N LYS A 294 3.19 -13.12 15.88
CA LYS A 294 3.12 -11.92 15.03
C LYS A 294 3.72 -12.19 13.66
N HIS A 295 3.21 -11.49 12.65
CA HIS A 295 3.80 -11.51 11.33
C HIS A 295 5.14 -10.74 11.35
N PRO A 296 6.24 -11.31 10.82
CA PRO A 296 7.50 -10.59 10.72
C PRO A 296 7.34 -9.34 9.85
N GLN A 297 7.90 -8.21 10.31
CA GLN A 297 7.87 -6.97 9.52
C GLN A 297 8.76 -7.07 8.29
N ILE A 298 8.31 -6.46 7.20
CA ILE A 298 9.16 -6.23 6.04
C ILE A 298 10.11 -5.08 6.33
N ASP A 299 11.13 -4.94 5.49
CA ASP A 299 12.11 -3.89 5.66
C ASP A 299 11.51 -2.47 5.49
N TYR A 300 11.84 -1.56 6.40
CA TYR A 300 11.34 -0.19 6.40
C TYR A 300 11.72 0.63 5.16
N ASP A 301 12.94 0.51 4.64
CA ASP A 301 13.32 1.30 3.45
C ASP A 301 12.65 0.70 2.19
N TYR A 302 12.38 -0.61 2.18
CA TYR A 302 11.54 -1.24 1.17
C TYR A 302 10.09 -0.72 1.25
N LEU A 303 9.50 -0.58 2.44
CA LEU A 303 8.18 0.06 2.63
C LEU A 303 8.13 1.44 2.01
N VAL A 304 9.09 2.31 2.37
CA VAL A 304 9.20 3.67 1.84
C VAL A 304 9.31 3.66 0.32
N GLY A 305 10.15 2.77 -0.24
CA GLY A 305 10.30 2.61 -1.69
C GLY A 305 9.02 2.19 -2.40
N ASN A 306 8.27 1.22 -1.87
CA ASN A 306 7.00 0.78 -2.46
C ASN A 306 5.94 1.89 -2.42
N VAL A 307 5.79 2.55 -1.27
CA VAL A 307 4.81 3.64 -1.11
C VAL A 307 5.13 4.79 -2.06
N PHE A 308 6.40 5.17 -2.20
CA PHE A 308 6.80 6.21 -3.13
C PHE A 308 6.59 5.79 -4.60
N CYS A 309 7.22 4.69 -5.02
CA CYS A 309 7.30 4.28 -6.42
C CYS A 309 5.98 3.73 -6.98
N ILE A 310 5.17 3.06 -6.15
CA ILE A 310 3.87 2.52 -6.57
C ILE A 310 2.77 3.48 -6.13
N GLY A 311 2.70 3.77 -4.82
CA GLY A 311 1.66 4.63 -4.26
C GLY A 311 1.62 6.02 -4.88
N PHE A 312 2.70 6.80 -4.81
CA PHE A 312 2.67 8.18 -5.29
C PHE A 312 3.06 8.35 -6.76
N CYS A 313 3.98 7.54 -7.31
CA CYS A 313 4.39 7.68 -8.71
C CYS A 313 3.44 7.00 -9.70
N ARG A 314 2.88 5.82 -9.38
CA ARG A 314 2.07 5.01 -10.31
C ARG A 314 0.58 4.95 -9.97
N THR A 315 0.18 5.38 -8.78
CA THR A 315 -1.24 5.45 -8.38
C THR A 315 -1.57 6.85 -7.83
N ILE A 316 -2.83 7.07 -7.44
CA ILE A 316 -3.25 8.35 -6.86
C ILE A 316 -2.76 8.52 -5.43
N GLY A 317 -2.28 7.47 -4.76
CA GLY A 317 -2.01 7.58 -3.35
C GLY A 317 -1.71 6.28 -2.62
N TYR A 318 -1.69 6.40 -1.29
CA TYR A 318 -1.38 5.32 -0.37
C TYR A 318 -2.39 5.21 0.76
N LEU A 319 -2.84 3.98 1.01
CA LEU A 319 -3.64 3.57 2.15
C LEU A 319 -2.90 2.48 2.95
N PRO A 320 -2.55 2.71 4.23
CA PRO A 320 -1.99 1.66 5.08
C PRO A 320 -3.02 0.56 5.37
N PHE A 321 -2.56 -0.70 5.40
CA PHE A 321 -3.36 -1.83 5.88
C PHE A 321 -3.06 -2.07 7.37
N ASP A 322 -4.02 -1.76 8.24
CA ASP A 322 -3.95 -2.03 9.67
C ASP A 322 -5.34 -1.99 10.33
N GLU A 323 -5.40 -2.43 11.58
CA GLU A 323 -6.53 -2.27 12.46
C GLU A 323 -6.50 -0.96 13.28
N ARG A 324 -7.67 -0.57 13.78
CA ARG A 324 -7.92 0.65 14.56
C ARG A 324 -7.50 0.55 16.03
N THR A 325 -6.67 -0.44 16.39
CA THR A 325 -6.12 -0.55 17.74
C THR A 325 -5.19 0.63 18.03
N HIS A 326 -5.39 1.24 19.21
CA HIS A 326 -4.58 2.35 19.70
C HIS A 326 -3.69 1.91 20.86
N TYR A 327 -2.55 2.58 21.01
CA TYR A 327 -1.60 2.35 22.08
C TYR A 327 -1.26 3.67 22.78
N GLY A 328 -0.97 3.58 24.07
CA GLY A 328 -0.29 4.60 24.86
C GLY A 328 1.18 4.75 24.44
N VAL A 329 1.85 5.72 25.08
CA VAL A 329 3.21 6.14 24.73
C VAL A 329 4.22 6.00 25.87
N ASP A 330 3.82 5.40 26.99
CA ASP A 330 4.74 5.12 28.10
C ASP A 330 5.44 3.77 27.90
N PRO A 331 6.75 3.73 27.57
CA PRO A 331 7.48 2.49 27.33
C PRO A 331 7.60 1.60 28.58
N MET A 332 7.22 2.10 29.75
CA MET A 332 7.20 1.36 31.01
C MET A 332 5.91 0.54 31.22
N SER A 333 4.94 0.66 30.32
CA SER A 333 3.65 -0.04 30.39
C SER A 333 3.52 -1.15 29.36
N MET A 334 2.59 -2.07 29.59
CA MET A 334 2.10 -3.05 28.61
C MET A 334 0.58 -3.04 28.54
N ARG A 335 0.02 -3.54 27.45
CA ARG A 335 -1.43 -3.58 27.26
C ARG A 335 -2.03 -4.71 28.10
N SER A 336 -3.09 -4.40 28.85
CA SER A 336 -3.81 -5.39 29.63
C SER A 336 -4.60 -6.32 28.71
N GLY A 337 -4.53 -7.63 28.98
CA GLY A 337 -5.36 -8.63 28.32
C GLY A 337 -5.01 -8.96 26.86
N ASP A 338 -3.83 -8.56 26.34
CA ASP A 338 -3.36 -9.09 25.05
C ASP A 338 -2.98 -10.57 25.21
N SER A 339 -3.80 -11.44 24.62
CA SER A 339 -3.60 -12.89 24.66
C SER A 339 -2.34 -13.34 23.92
N ASN A 340 -1.69 -12.47 23.13
CA ASN A 340 -0.47 -12.77 22.38
C ASN A 340 0.80 -12.26 23.07
N SER A 341 0.69 -11.75 24.30
CA SER A 341 1.83 -11.20 25.04
C SER A 341 1.98 -11.86 26.40
N THR A 342 3.22 -12.22 26.74
CA THR A 342 3.58 -12.85 28.01
C THR A 342 4.52 -11.94 28.80
N TRP A 343 4.15 -11.63 30.03
CA TRP A 343 5.03 -10.93 30.97
C TRP A 343 6.10 -11.87 31.54
N MET A 344 7.35 -11.46 31.46
CA MET A 344 8.52 -12.17 31.97
C MET A 344 9.26 -11.29 32.98
N PRO A 345 8.91 -11.35 34.29
CA PRO A 345 9.56 -10.54 35.29
C PRO A 345 11.00 -11.00 35.54
N PHE A 346 11.92 -10.06 35.76
CA PHE A 346 13.29 -10.41 36.16
C PHE A 346 13.36 -10.93 37.61
N VAL A 347 12.39 -10.55 38.44
CA VAL A 347 12.21 -11.05 39.81
C VAL A 347 10.87 -11.76 39.90
N ASN A 348 10.89 -13.06 40.21
CA ASN A 348 9.69 -13.88 40.29
C ASN A 348 8.62 -13.25 41.21
N GLY A 349 7.36 -13.24 40.76
CA GLY A 349 6.24 -12.61 41.47
C GLY A 349 6.09 -11.10 41.25
N THR A 350 6.98 -10.44 40.50
CA THR A 350 6.76 -9.03 40.10
C THR A 350 5.57 -8.95 39.14
N PRO A 351 4.50 -8.18 39.45
CA PRO A 351 3.34 -8.06 38.59
C PRO A 351 3.67 -7.31 37.29
N ALA A 352 2.89 -7.58 36.25
CA ALA A 352 2.96 -6.86 34.99
C ALA A 352 2.51 -5.40 35.15
N PRO A 353 3.22 -4.41 34.56
CA PRO A 353 2.80 -3.01 34.58
C PRO A 353 1.75 -2.72 33.49
N GLU A 354 0.54 -3.25 33.70
CA GLU A 354 -0.54 -3.19 32.70
C GLU A 354 -1.33 -1.86 32.73
N THR A 355 -1.74 -1.41 31.55
CA THR A 355 -2.75 -0.35 31.36
C THR A 355 -3.70 -0.72 30.22
N ALA A 356 -4.86 -0.06 30.12
CA ALA A 356 -5.85 -0.38 29.09
C ALA A 356 -5.32 -0.28 27.65
N ASP A 357 -4.58 0.78 27.34
CA ASP A 357 -4.00 0.99 26.01
C ASP A 357 -2.57 0.43 25.91
N GLY A 358 -1.78 0.47 26.99
CA GLY A 358 -0.41 -0.05 27.02
C GLY A 358 0.56 0.66 26.06
N TYR A 359 1.85 0.35 26.15
CA TYR A 359 2.77 0.67 25.05
C TYR A 359 2.65 -0.37 23.94
N PRO A 360 2.98 -0.06 22.67
CA PRO A 360 2.93 -1.03 21.58
C PRO A 360 3.61 -2.36 21.91
N ASP A 361 2.89 -3.44 21.60
CA ASP A 361 3.34 -4.83 21.82
C ASP A 361 4.22 -5.34 20.66
N GLU A 362 4.31 -4.57 19.58
CA GLU A 362 5.22 -4.75 18.44
C GLU A 362 5.73 -3.38 17.90
N PRO A 363 6.84 -3.34 17.15
CA PRO A 363 7.31 -2.13 16.49
C PRO A 363 6.26 -1.49 15.56
N MET A 364 5.98 -0.20 15.69
CA MET A 364 5.02 0.52 14.82
C MET A 364 5.68 1.41 13.76
N ARG A 365 7.01 1.36 13.61
CA ARG A 365 7.76 2.24 12.71
C ARG A 365 7.25 2.23 11.27
N TRP A 366 6.72 1.10 10.81
CA TRP A 366 6.21 0.96 9.46
C TRP A 366 5.10 1.97 9.12
N HIS A 367 4.36 2.51 10.10
CA HIS A 367 3.41 3.61 9.91
C HIS A 367 4.07 4.92 9.47
N ASP A 368 5.36 5.10 9.73
CA ASP A 368 6.13 6.28 9.31
C ASP A 368 6.61 6.19 7.84
N ALA A 369 6.48 5.02 7.19
CA ALA A 369 6.91 4.84 5.81
C ALA A 369 6.08 5.68 4.82
N GLY A 370 4.77 5.78 5.04
CA GLY A 370 3.88 6.65 4.27
C GLY A 370 4.27 8.13 4.36
N PRO A 371 4.39 8.69 5.57
CA PRO A 371 4.92 10.03 5.81
C PRO A 371 6.30 10.31 5.22
N GLU A 372 7.25 9.38 5.30
CA GLU A 372 8.58 9.55 4.68
C GLU A 372 8.49 9.60 3.15
N ALA A 373 7.73 8.69 2.54
CA ALA A 373 7.48 8.69 1.11
C ALA A 373 6.73 9.96 0.65
N ALA A 374 5.77 10.43 1.44
CA ALA A 374 5.01 11.65 1.18
C ALA A 374 5.93 12.88 1.23
N TYR A 375 6.84 12.94 2.21
CA TYR A 375 7.86 13.98 2.25
C TYR A 375 8.72 13.98 0.99
N TYR A 376 9.25 12.83 0.56
CA TYR A 376 10.01 12.75 -0.69
C TYR A 376 9.18 13.21 -1.88
N TYR A 377 7.91 12.81 -1.98
CA TYR A 377 7.05 13.20 -3.09
C TYR A 377 6.72 14.69 -3.09
N SER A 378 6.59 15.31 -1.91
CA SER A 378 6.36 16.76 -1.77
C SER A 378 7.49 17.60 -2.37
N LEU A 379 8.73 17.08 -2.37
CA LEU A 379 9.89 17.75 -2.97
C LEU A 379 9.79 17.81 -4.51
N CYS A 380 8.97 16.94 -5.12
CA CYS A 380 8.80 16.88 -6.57
C CYS A 380 7.83 17.95 -7.13
N THR A 381 7.45 18.96 -6.33
CA THR A 381 6.43 19.96 -6.71
C THR A 381 6.78 20.76 -7.97
N ARG A 382 8.06 20.95 -8.28
CA ARG A 382 8.50 21.76 -9.43
C ARG A 382 8.19 21.09 -10.77
N THR A 383 8.05 19.77 -10.77
CA THR A 383 7.74 18.98 -11.97
C THR A 383 6.31 18.44 -11.97
N ALA A 384 5.46 18.87 -11.02
CA ALA A 384 4.07 18.47 -10.91
C ALA A 384 3.27 18.71 -12.21
N GLY A 385 2.42 17.74 -12.54
CA GLY A 385 1.59 17.72 -13.75
C GLY A 385 2.25 17.03 -14.95
N GLU A 386 3.54 16.71 -14.85
CA GLU A 386 4.26 15.98 -15.90
C GLU A 386 4.24 14.46 -15.64
N PRO A 387 4.33 13.62 -16.68
CA PRO A 387 4.37 12.18 -16.51
C PRO A 387 5.74 11.70 -16.01
N TRP A 388 5.72 10.73 -15.09
CA TRP A 388 6.91 9.92 -14.78
C TRP A 388 7.28 9.05 -15.98
N ARG A 389 8.56 9.07 -16.34
CA ARG A 389 9.13 8.33 -17.48
C ARG A 389 10.27 7.45 -17.01
N TYR A 390 10.36 6.25 -17.54
CA TYR A 390 11.50 5.35 -17.28
C TYR A 390 12.83 6.01 -17.66
N CYS A 391 13.80 5.93 -16.76
CA CYS A 391 15.12 6.51 -16.91
C CYS A 391 16.07 5.50 -17.55
N ARG A 392 16.93 5.95 -18.47
CA ARG A 392 18.09 5.18 -18.90
C ARG A 392 19.08 5.11 -17.75
N TYR A 393 19.71 3.96 -17.52
CA TYR A 393 20.74 3.84 -16.49
C TYR A 393 21.74 2.74 -16.79
N GLN A 394 22.85 2.75 -16.05
CA GLN A 394 23.88 1.74 -16.09
C GLN A 394 24.28 1.42 -14.65
N GLU A 395 24.52 0.15 -14.36
CA GLU A 395 25.18 -0.24 -13.12
C GLU A 395 26.67 -0.47 -13.38
N GLU A 396 27.47 -0.28 -12.34
CA GLU A 396 28.89 -0.56 -12.38
C GLU A 396 29.21 -1.93 -12.98
N GLY A 397 30.10 -1.96 -13.98
CA GLY A 397 30.50 -3.18 -14.68
C GLY A 397 29.43 -3.81 -15.59
N SER A 398 28.33 -3.12 -15.89
CA SER A 398 27.27 -3.60 -16.80
C SER A 398 27.06 -2.67 -18.00
N GLY A 399 26.29 -3.08 -19.01
CA GLY A 399 25.88 -2.22 -20.12
C GLY A 399 24.76 -1.24 -19.75
N TRP A 400 24.49 -0.28 -20.63
CA TRP A 400 23.34 0.61 -20.50
C TRP A 400 22.02 -0.17 -20.60
N VAL A 401 21.05 0.23 -19.79
CA VAL A 401 19.68 -0.26 -19.76
C VAL A 401 18.78 0.83 -20.32
N ASP A 402 18.23 0.57 -21.50
CA ASP A 402 17.35 1.51 -22.19
C ASP A 402 15.87 1.24 -21.89
N PRO A 403 15.07 2.28 -21.57
CA PRO A 403 13.63 2.19 -21.46
C PRO A 403 12.99 1.63 -22.74
N LYS A 404 11.95 0.83 -22.57
CA LYS A 404 11.13 0.34 -23.68
C LYS A 404 10.01 1.33 -24.01
N THR A 405 9.73 1.48 -25.30
CA THR A 405 8.68 2.38 -25.81
C THR A 405 7.29 1.74 -25.78
N ASP A 406 7.22 0.42 -25.63
CA ASP A 406 5.99 -0.37 -25.61
C ASP A 406 5.39 -0.56 -24.19
N GLY A 407 5.93 0.14 -23.19
CA GLY A 407 5.49 0.05 -21.80
C GLY A 407 6.02 -1.18 -21.05
N THR A 408 6.86 -2.03 -21.65
CA THR A 408 7.31 -3.29 -21.02
C THR A 408 8.54 -3.16 -20.12
N THR A 409 9.02 -1.93 -19.88
CA THR A 409 10.27 -1.69 -19.13
C THR A 409 10.31 -2.40 -17.77
N ILE A 410 9.23 -2.37 -16.99
CA ILE A 410 9.18 -3.05 -15.68
C ILE A 410 9.28 -4.57 -15.78
N LEU A 411 8.74 -5.16 -16.86
CA LEU A 411 8.82 -6.60 -17.12
C LEU A 411 10.26 -7.00 -17.47
N GLU A 412 10.96 -6.18 -18.25
CA GLU A 412 12.38 -6.40 -18.56
C GLU A 412 13.27 -6.21 -17.32
N HIS A 413 12.93 -5.27 -16.44
CA HIS A 413 13.59 -5.13 -15.14
C HIS A 413 13.38 -6.36 -14.26
N ALA A 414 12.15 -6.89 -14.24
CA ALA A 414 11.79 -8.09 -13.48
C ALA A 414 12.46 -9.35 -14.02
N SER A 415 12.59 -9.51 -15.34
CA SER A 415 13.20 -10.70 -15.97
C SER A 415 14.73 -10.73 -15.93
N ALA A 416 15.37 -9.64 -15.52
CA ALA A 416 16.82 -9.55 -15.49
C ALA A 416 17.48 -10.40 -14.41
N ASN A 417 18.78 -10.71 -14.60
CA ASN A 417 19.66 -11.31 -13.59
C ASN A 417 19.12 -12.64 -13.01
N ASP A 418 18.61 -13.53 -13.86
CA ASP A 418 17.93 -14.79 -13.49
C ASP A 418 16.45 -14.63 -13.11
N GLY A 419 15.94 -13.40 -13.12
CA GLY A 419 14.53 -13.07 -12.99
C GLY A 419 14.08 -12.89 -11.54
N ALA A 420 12.91 -12.26 -11.38
CA ALA A 420 12.39 -11.78 -10.11
C ALA A 420 12.24 -12.86 -9.03
N TYR A 421 12.21 -14.15 -9.36
CA TYR A 421 12.05 -15.22 -8.37
C TYR A 421 13.20 -16.24 -8.36
N SER A 422 14.35 -15.91 -8.96
CA SER A 422 15.55 -16.77 -8.90
C SER A 422 15.94 -17.11 -7.45
N VAL A 423 16.15 -18.40 -7.16
CA VAL A 423 16.65 -18.85 -5.85
C VAL A 423 18.16 -18.71 -5.71
N ASN A 424 18.89 -18.60 -6.83
CA ASN A 424 20.36 -18.67 -6.87
C ASN A 424 21.03 -17.37 -7.35
N GLY A 425 20.25 -16.34 -7.66
CA GLY A 425 20.74 -15.12 -8.30
C GLY A 425 20.00 -13.85 -7.88
N ARG A 426 20.36 -12.73 -8.51
CA ARG A 426 19.80 -11.41 -8.19
C ARG A 426 18.43 -11.23 -8.82
N ARG A 427 17.41 -10.94 -8.03
CA ARG A 427 16.01 -10.98 -8.49
C ARG A 427 15.55 -9.73 -9.26
N GLY A 428 15.98 -9.58 -10.50
CA GLY A 428 15.72 -8.41 -11.33
C GLY A 428 16.82 -7.35 -11.23
N ARG A 429 16.47 -6.08 -11.49
CA ARG A 429 17.38 -4.93 -11.46
C ARG A 429 16.68 -3.67 -10.99
N ALA A 430 17.44 -2.61 -10.73
CA ALA A 430 16.90 -1.34 -10.27
C ALA A 430 15.77 -0.80 -11.15
N ASP A 431 14.80 -0.16 -10.52
CA ASP A 431 13.77 0.63 -11.17
C ASP A 431 14.12 2.11 -11.03
N ALA A 432 14.01 2.87 -12.12
CA ALA A 432 14.37 4.27 -12.14
C ALA A 432 13.44 5.04 -13.09
N MET A 433 12.92 6.16 -12.59
CA MET A 433 12.13 7.08 -13.41
C MET A 433 12.57 8.52 -13.17
N TYR A 434 12.24 9.37 -14.14
CA TYR A 434 12.44 10.80 -14.08
C TYR A 434 11.19 11.54 -14.53
N ARG A 435 11.14 12.82 -14.17
CA ARG A 435 10.11 13.78 -14.58
C ARG A 435 10.77 15.13 -14.79
N VAL A 436 10.37 15.84 -15.85
CA VAL A 436 11.00 17.11 -16.25
C VAL A 436 9.94 18.15 -16.59
N LYS A 437 10.10 19.37 -16.08
CA LYS A 437 9.24 20.53 -16.38
C LYS A 437 10.09 21.80 -16.47
N GLY A 438 10.17 22.39 -17.66
CA GLY A 438 11.09 23.51 -17.89
C GLY A 438 12.53 23.11 -17.54
N SER A 439 13.17 23.87 -16.65
CA SER A 439 14.52 23.55 -16.14
C SER A 439 14.53 22.64 -14.92
N ALA A 440 13.39 22.27 -14.35
CA ALA A 440 13.32 21.38 -13.18
C ALA A 440 13.31 19.92 -13.61
N LEU A 441 14.10 19.10 -12.91
CA LEU A 441 14.23 17.67 -13.15
C LEU A 441 14.15 16.92 -11.81
N ASP A 442 13.24 15.97 -11.70
CA ASP A 442 13.16 15.06 -10.56
C ASP A 442 13.46 13.64 -11.04
N VAL A 443 14.31 12.90 -10.33
CA VAL A 443 14.77 11.56 -10.71
C VAL A 443 14.82 10.68 -9.49
N TRP A 444 14.30 9.47 -9.57
CA TRP A 444 14.47 8.49 -8.51
C TRP A 444 14.99 7.16 -9.04
N VAL A 445 15.62 6.41 -8.13
CA VAL A 445 16.01 5.03 -8.33
C VAL A 445 15.74 4.24 -7.06
N PHE A 446 15.17 3.05 -7.23
CA PHE A 446 14.90 2.10 -6.18
C PHE A 446 15.30 0.71 -6.66
N ASP A 447 16.15 0.02 -5.90
CA ASP A 447 16.60 -1.33 -6.25
C ASP A 447 16.07 -2.39 -5.28
N PRO A 448 14.88 -2.94 -5.51
CA PRO A 448 14.31 -3.98 -4.66
C PRO A 448 15.00 -5.34 -4.86
N SER A 449 15.78 -5.52 -5.94
CA SER A 449 16.39 -6.83 -6.27
C SER A 449 17.58 -7.22 -5.39
N ARG A 450 18.13 -6.25 -4.63
CA ARG A 450 19.34 -6.44 -3.83
C ARG A 450 19.04 -6.33 -2.34
N PRO A 451 19.68 -7.15 -1.50
CA PRO A 451 19.61 -7.01 -0.06
C PRO A 451 20.33 -5.72 0.41
N LYS A 452 19.96 -5.23 1.59
CA LYS A 452 20.52 -3.99 2.18
C LYS A 452 22.02 -4.01 2.42
N ASN A 453 22.63 -5.16 2.61
CA ASN A 453 24.09 -5.27 2.77
C ASN A 453 24.84 -5.11 1.44
N SER A 454 24.13 -5.07 0.30
CA SER A 454 24.71 -4.87 -1.02
C SER A 454 24.63 -3.40 -1.43
N LYS A 455 25.74 -2.87 -1.96
CA LYS A 455 25.85 -1.54 -2.56
C LYS A 455 26.45 -1.68 -3.95
N LYS A 456 25.97 -0.89 -4.91
CA LYS A 456 26.54 -0.82 -6.25
C LYS A 456 26.42 0.59 -6.80
N THR A 457 27.40 1.02 -7.57
CA THR A 457 27.30 2.30 -8.27
C THR A 457 26.28 2.19 -9.41
N ILE A 458 25.35 3.14 -9.46
CA ILE A 458 24.39 3.31 -10.55
C ILE A 458 24.61 4.69 -11.16
N THR A 459 24.68 4.76 -12.48
CA THR A 459 24.70 5.99 -13.27
C THR A 459 23.37 6.12 -13.99
N LEU A 460 22.59 7.14 -13.65
CA LEU A 460 21.32 7.49 -14.29
C LEU A 460 21.57 8.51 -15.40
N GLU A 461 20.91 8.36 -16.54
CA GLU A 461 20.86 9.34 -17.64
C GLU A 461 19.40 9.71 -17.93
N PRO A 462 18.77 10.57 -17.11
CA PRO A 462 17.38 11.00 -17.28
C PRO A 462 17.14 11.79 -18.58
N LEU A 463 18.15 12.54 -19.03
CA LEU A 463 18.15 13.30 -20.28
C LEU A 463 19.48 13.06 -20.99
N PRO A 464 19.53 13.08 -22.34
CA PRO A 464 20.78 12.88 -23.08
C PRO A 464 21.90 13.80 -22.56
N GLY A 465 23.01 13.20 -22.12
CA GLY A 465 24.17 13.93 -21.60
C GLY A 465 24.08 14.44 -20.16
N LYS A 466 22.92 14.34 -19.48
CA LYS A 466 22.78 14.65 -18.05
C LYS A 466 22.92 13.36 -17.25
N GLN A 467 24.04 13.19 -16.55
CA GLN A 467 24.29 11.99 -15.76
C GLN A 467 24.25 12.26 -14.25
N ILE A 468 23.70 11.31 -13.49
CA ILE A 468 23.67 11.32 -12.03
C ILE A 468 24.24 9.99 -11.54
N GLN A 469 25.37 10.02 -10.85
CA GLN A 469 26.04 8.83 -10.34
C GLN A 469 25.85 8.70 -8.82
N LEU A 470 25.52 7.50 -8.35
CA LEU A 470 25.31 7.23 -6.93
C LEU A 470 25.74 5.83 -6.50
N SER A 471 26.15 5.69 -5.24
CA SER A 471 26.31 4.38 -4.60
C SER A 471 24.98 3.94 -3.99
N ALA A 472 24.23 3.12 -4.74
CA ALA A 472 22.89 2.68 -4.37
C ALA A 472 22.94 1.41 -3.50
N GLN A 473 22.53 1.54 -2.24
CA GLN A 473 22.20 0.42 -1.36
C GLN A 473 20.93 -0.30 -1.84
N GLY A 474 20.90 -1.63 -1.76
CA GLY A 474 19.71 -2.43 -2.02
C GLY A 474 18.53 -2.08 -1.13
N SER A 475 17.31 -2.21 -1.65
CA SER A 475 16.03 -1.89 -1.00
C SER A 475 15.93 -0.48 -0.42
N LYS A 476 16.71 0.48 -0.96
CA LYS A 476 16.65 1.88 -0.56
C LYS A 476 16.30 2.77 -1.74
N LEU A 477 15.34 3.67 -1.52
CA LEU A 477 14.96 4.71 -2.47
C LEU A 477 15.98 5.85 -2.43
N TYR A 478 16.33 6.36 -3.62
CA TYR A 478 17.08 7.59 -3.80
C TYR A 478 16.28 8.52 -4.69
N LEU A 479 16.14 9.79 -4.29
CA LEU A 479 15.45 10.83 -5.04
C LEU A 479 16.38 12.04 -5.20
N TYR A 480 16.47 12.55 -6.42
CA TYR A 480 17.24 13.73 -6.80
C TYR A 480 16.29 14.79 -7.34
N ASN A 481 16.50 16.03 -6.92
CA ASN A 481 15.82 17.21 -7.45
C ASN A 481 16.89 18.14 -8.03
N GLU A 482 16.90 18.30 -9.36
CA GLU A 482 17.94 19.03 -10.11
C GLU A 482 17.37 20.24 -10.85
N THR A 483 18.27 21.13 -11.23
CA THR A 483 18.05 22.12 -12.29
C THR A 483 18.95 21.73 -13.46
N ILE A 484 18.40 21.72 -14.69
CA ILE A 484 19.07 21.23 -15.90
C ILE A 484 20.29 22.08 -16.22
#